data_AF-A0A535AN66-F1
#
_entry.id   AF-A0A535AN66-F1
#
_cell.length_a   1.000
_cell.length_b   1.000
_cell.length_c   1.000
_cell.angle_alpha   90.00
_cell.angle_beta   90.00
_cell.angle_gamma   90.00
#
_symmetry.space_group_name_H-M   'P 1'
#
loop_
_entity.id
_entity.type
_entity.pdbx_description
1 polymer ?
#
loop_
_entity_poly.entity_id
_entity_poly.type
_entity_poly.pdbx_seq_one_letter_code
_entity_poly.pdbx_strand_id
1 'polypeptide(L)'
;MTEIGAAVVGTGFIGELPPAYESFEAMLADARVDVVHITSPNHLHYPQAKAALAAGKHVICEKPLTMTSTESAELVRLAQASGLVNAV
;
A
#
# COMPACT_ATOMS: atom_id res chain seq x y z
N MET A 1 -16.57 -11.10 4.76
CA MET A 1 -17.10 -9.74 4.57
C MET A 1 -16.30 -8.83 5.49
N THR A 2 -15.10 -8.45 5.05
CA THR A 2 -14.25 -7.50 5.76
C THR A 2 -13.78 -6.53 4.70
N GLU A 3 -14.55 -5.47 4.50
CA GLU A 3 -14.16 -4.39 3.61
C GLU A 3 -13.10 -3.57 4.33
N ILE A 4 -11.88 -3.61 3.81
CA ILE A 4 -10.82 -2.70 4.22
C ILE A 4 -10.72 -1.66 3.11
N GLY A 5 -11.42 -0.54 3.31
CA GLY A 5 -11.36 0.61 2.41
C GLY A 5 -9.95 1.19 2.40
N ALA A 6 -9.28 1.08 1.25
CA ALA A 6 -8.05 1.81 1.01
C ALA A 6 -8.42 3.25 0.65
N ALA A 7 -8.08 4.20 1.52
CA ALA A 7 -8.31 5.61 1.28
C ALA A 7 -7.12 6.19 0.48
N VAL A 8 -7.38 6.59 -0.76
CA VAL A 8 -6.44 7.38 -1.55
C VAL A 8 -6.54 8.84 -1.09
N VAL A 9 -5.47 9.38 -0.50
CA VAL A 9 -5.40 10.80 -0.14
C VAL A 9 -4.44 11.51 -1.10
N GLY A 10 -5.03 12.13 -2.14
CA GLY A 10 -4.34 13.06 -3.04
C GLY A 10 -4.51 14.51 -2.57
N THR A 11 -3.50 15.34 -2.85
CA THR A 11 -3.41 16.76 -2.47
C THR A 11 -4.56 17.59 -3.06
N GLY A 12 -5.46 18.09 -2.19
CA GLY A 12 -6.44 19.12 -2.55
C GLY A 12 -7.88 18.85 -2.11
N PHE A 13 -8.16 18.75 -0.80
CA PHE A 13 -9.55 18.70 -0.33
C PHE A 13 -10.15 20.09 -0.15
N ILE A 14 -10.62 20.65 -1.26
CA ILE A 14 -11.73 21.61 -1.35
C ILE A 14 -12.69 21.14 -2.47
N GLY A 15 -13.32 19.98 -2.30
CA GLY A 15 -14.16 19.34 -3.33
C GLY A 15 -14.78 18.00 -2.93
N GLU A 16 -15.32 17.27 -3.93
CA GLU A 16 -15.96 15.95 -3.79
C GLU A 16 -15.00 14.86 -3.25
N LEU A 17 -15.57 13.85 -2.60
CA LEU A 17 -14.82 12.72 -2.02
C LEU A 17 -14.03 11.95 -3.08
N PRO A 18 -12.88 11.34 -2.72
CA PRO A 18 -12.12 10.52 -3.65
C PRO A 18 -12.94 9.28 -4.04
N PRO A 19 -12.63 8.66 -5.19
CA PRO A 19 -13.25 7.41 -5.56
C PRO A 19 -12.94 6.33 -4.52
N ALA A 20 -13.98 5.57 -4.16
CA ALA A 20 -13.81 4.29 -3.50
C ALA A 20 -13.53 3.21 -4.54
N TYR A 21 -12.83 2.16 -4.14
CA TYR A 21 -12.51 1.01 -4.99
C TYR A 21 -13.18 -0.23 -4.40
N GLU A 22 -13.74 -1.07 -5.27
CA GLU A 22 -14.37 -2.33 -4.85
C GLU A 22 -13.34 -3.41 -4.49
N SER A 23 -12.08 -3.24 -4.90
CA SER A 23 -10.99 -4.15 -4.56
C SER A 23 -9.66 -3.43 -4.46
N PHE A 24 -8.72 -4.07 -3.76
CA PHE A 24 -7.36 -3.56 -3.61
C PHE A 24 -6.63 -3.52 -4.96
N GLU A 25 -6.84 -4.52 -5.81
CA GLU A 25 -6.27 -4.62 -7.15
C GLU A 25 -6.76 -3.50 -8.07
N ALA A 26 -8.05 -3.16 -7.99
CA ALA A 26 -8.62 -2.04 -8.74
C ALA A 26 -7.94 -0.71 -8.36
N MET A 27 -7.65 -0.51 -7.07
CA MET A 27 -6.89 0.66 -6.62
C MET A 27 -5.44 0.64 -7.12
N LEU A 28 -4.75 -0.51 -7.04
CA LEU A 28 -3.35 -0.61 -7.49
C LEU A 28 -3.20 -0.36 -9.00
N ALA A 29 -4.20 -0.71 -9.80
CA ALA A 29 -4.23 -0.46 -11.24
C ALA A 29 -4.48 1.02 -11.60
N ASP A 30 -4.93 1.84 -10.66
CA ASP A 30 -5.18 3.25 -10.91
C ASP A 30 -3.86 4.04 -11.04
N ALA A 31 -3.64 4.63 -12.20
CA ALA A 31 -2.45 5.43 -12.49
C ALA A 31 -2.39 6.73 -11.66
N ARG A 32 -3.50 7.16 -11.04
CA ARG A 32 -3.56 8.35 -10.17
C ARG A 32 -3.05 8.10 -8.75
N VAL A 33 -2.84 6.84 -8.36
CA VAL A 33 -2.32 6.47 -7.04
C VAL A 33 -0.81 6.36 -7.13
N ASP A 34 -0.07 7.21 -6.42
CA ASP A 34 1.40 7.14 -6.36
C ASP A 34 1.90 6.36 -5.13
N VAL A 35 1.18 6.49 -4.01
CA VAL A 35 1.55 5.95 -2.69
C VAL A 35 0.35 5.24 -2.07
N VAL A 36 0.59 4.09 -1.44
CA VAL A 36 -0.40 3.31 -0.70
C VAL A 36 -0.09 3.35 0.80
N HIS A 37 -1.07 3.74 1.60
CA HIS A 37 -0.99 3.64 3.06
C HIS A 37 -1.73 2.39 3.55
N ILE A 38 -1.00 1.43 4.09
CA ILE A 38 -1.54 0.15 4.55
C ILE A 38 -1.82 0.24 6.06
N THR A 39 -3.11 0.23 6.41
CA THR A 39 -3.60 0.26 7.80
C THR A 39 -4.51 -0.94 8.11
N SER A 40 -4.30 -2.05 7.39
CA SER A 40 -5.06 -3.29 7.54
C SER A 40 -4.57 -4.10 8.77
N PRO A 41 -5.19 -5.23 9.12
CA PRO A 41 -4.65 -6.11 10.15
C PRO A 41 -3.24 -6.64 9.80
N ASN A 42 -2.37 -6.75 10.81
CA ASN A 42 -0.92 -7.05 10.66
C ASN A 42 -0.55 -8.18 9.69
N HIS A 43 -1.34 -9.26 9.64
CA HIS A 43 -1.06 -10.42 8.77
C HIS A 43 -1.23 -10.11 7.27
N LEU A 44 -1.89 -9.00 6.93
CA LEU A 44 -2.07 -8.53 5.55
C LEU A 44 -0.99 -7.55 5.10
N HIS A 45 -0.18 -7.01 6.02
CA HIS A 45 0.82 -6.00 5.68
C HIS A 45 1.82 -6.48 4.63
N TYR A 46 2.42 -7.66 4.84
CA TYR A 46 3.38 -8.23 3.89
C TYR A 46 2.79 -8.44 2.48
N PRO A 47 1.70 -9.21 2.30
CA PRO A 47 1.16 -9.43 0.96
C PRO A 47 0.68 -8.14 0.29
N GLN A 48 0.11 -7.19 1.04
CA GLN A 48 -0.35 -5.92 0.49
C GLN A 48 0.81 -4.98 0.10
N ALA A 49 1.83 -4.86 0.95
CA ALA A 49 3.00 -4.03 0.65
C ALA A 49 3.76 -4.59 -0.56
N LYS A 50 3.93 -5.91 -0.62
CA LYS A 50 4.56 -6.58 -1.77
C LYS A 50 3.77 -6.34 -3.06
N ALA A 51 2.45 -6.46 -3.04
CA ALA A 51 1.60 -6.21 -4.20
C ALA A 51 1.65 -4.74 -4.64
N ALA A 52 1.63 -3.78 -3.70
CA ALA A 52 1.74 -2.36 -4.00
C ALA A 52 3.09 -1.99 -4.63
N LEU A 53 4.20 -2.49 -4.08
CA LEU A 53 5.54 -2.32 -4.65
C LEU A 53 5.64 -2.95 -6.05
N ALA A 54 5.08 -4.14 -6.25
CA ALA A 54 5.04 -4.80 -7.56
C ALA A 54 4.19 -4.04 -8.59
N ALA A 55 3.17 -3.31 -8.15
CA ALA A 55 2.36 -2.41 -8.98
C ALA A 55 3.02 -1.05 -9.24
N GLY A 56 4.27 -0.85 -8.80
CA GLY A 56 5.00 0.41 -9.02
C GLY A 56 4.62 1.53 -8.05
N LYS A 57 4.00 1.21 -6.91
CA LYS A 57 3.52 2.20 -5.93
C LYS A 57 4.45 2.28 -4.72
N HIS A 58 4.68 3.49 -4.20
CA HIS A 58 5.33 3.64 -2.90
C HIS A 58 4.42 3.13 -1.78
N VAL A 59 4.99 2.73 -0.66
CA VAL A 59 4.25 2.16 0.49
C VAL A 59 4.62 2.88 1.78
N ILE A 60 3.60 3.28 2.52
CA ILE A 60 3.64 3.55 3.96
C ILE A 60 2.83 2.44 4.63
N CYS A 61 3.41 1.69 5.55
CA CYS A 61 2.73 0.57 6.20
C CYS A 61 2.72 0.76 7.70
N GLU A 62 1.56 0.66 8.34
CA GLU A 62 1.46 0.74 9.79
C GLU A 62 2.28 -0.37 10.49
N LYS A 63 2.67 -0.11 11.74
CA LYS A 63 3.45 -1.07 12.54
C LYS A 63 2.57 -2.20 13.08
N PRO A 64 3.10 -3.44 13.16
CA PRO A 64 4.42 -3.88 12.69
C PRO A 64 4.46 -4.08 11.15
N LEU A 65 5.60 -3.85 10.51
CA LEU A 65 5.74 -3.94 9.04
C LEU A 65 5.32 -5.30 8.47
N THR A 66 5.73 -6.39 9.12
CA THR A 66 5.38 -7.78 8.77
C THR A 66 5.37 -8.64 10.02
N MET A 67 4.94 -9.91 9.90
CA MET A 67 4.92 -10.84 11.02
C MET A 67 6.29 -11.47 11.29
N THR A 68 7.19 -11.47 10.30
CA THR A 68 8.56 -11.99 10.44
C THR A 68 9.61 -11.05 9.87
N SER A 69 10.84 -11.09 10.39
CA SER A 69 11.95 -10.30 9.86
C SER A 69 12.36 -10.70 8.43
N THR A 70 12.17 -11.97 8.05
CA THR A 70 12.41 -12.47 6.69
C THR A 70 11.54 -11.75 5.67
N GLU A 71 10.24 -11.59 5.96
CA GLU A 71 9.30 -10.85 5.11
C GLU A 71 9.68 -9.36 5.02
N SER A 72 10.01 -8.73 6.15
CA SER A 72 10.48 -7.34 6.18
C SER A 72 11.73 -7.14 5.31
N ALA A 73 12.71 -8.05 5.41
CA ALA A 73 13.94 -8.01 4.62
C ALA A 73 13.70 -8.22 3.11
N GLU A 74 12.64 -8.94 2.74
CA GLU A 74 12.22 -9.04 1.35
C GLU A 74 11.63 -7.72 0.84
N LEU A 75 10.75 -7.07 1.60
CA LEU A 75 10.16 -5.78 1.20
C LEU A 75 11.24 -4.69 1.02
N VAL A 76 12.27 -4.66 1.88
CA VAL A 76 13.42 -3.76 1.70
C VAL A 76 14.14 -4.01 0.38
N ARG A 77 14.43 -5.29 0.05
CA ARG A 77 15.08 -5.65 -1.22
C ARG A 77 14.23 -5.28 -2.43
N LEU A 78 12.92 -5.51 -2.37
CA LEU A 78 11.99 -5.15 -3.43
C LEU A 78 11.95 -3.64 -3.66
N ALA A 79 11.81 -2.85 -2.60
CA ALA A 79 11.81 -1.38 -2.70
C ALA A 79 13.13 -0.84 -3.29
N GLN A 80 14.27 -1.38 -2.87
CA GLN A 80 15.57 -1.01 -3.44
C GLN A 80 15.68 -1.36 -4.93
N ALA A 81 15.26 -2.56 -5.33
CA ALA A 81 15.35 -3.00 -6.71
C ALA A 81 14.43 -2.22 -7.65
N SER A 82 13.28 -1.74 -7.16
CA SER A 82 12.33 -0.94 -7.94
C SER A 82 12.58 0.57 -7.88
N GLY A 83 13.47 1.04 -7.01
CA GLY A 83 13.65 2.46 -6.73
C GLY A 83 12.47 3.10 -5.99
N LEU A 84 11.60 2.29 -5.39
CA LEU A 84 10.45 2.74 -4.62
C LEU A 84 10.78 2.86 -3.13
N VAL A 85 9.85 3.44 -2.37
CA VAL A 85 9.94 3.59 -0.92
C VAL A 85 8.97 2.62 -0.27
N ASN A 86 9.45 1.92 0.76
CA ASN A 86 8.62 1.18 1.72
C ASN A 86 8.99 1.64 3.13
N ALA A 87 8.11 2.41 3.77
CA ALA A 87 8.34 3.00 5.09
C ALA A 87 7.25 2.57 6.08
N VAL A 88 7.54 2.77 7.37
CA VAL A 88 6.68 2.43 8.54
C VAL A 88 6.62 3.63 9.45
#